data_AF-E2AL86-F1
#
_entry.id   AF-E2AL86-F1
#
_cell.length_a   1.000
_cell.length_b   1.000
_cell.length_c   1.000
_cell.angle_alpha   90.00
_cell.angle_beta   90.00
_cell.angle_gamma   90.00
#
_symmetry.space_group_name_H-M   'P 1'
#
loop_
_entity.id
_entity.type
_entity.pdbx_description
1 polymer ?
#
loop_
_entity_poly.entity_id
_entity_poly.type
_entity_poly.pdbx_seq_one_letter_code
_entity_poly.pdbx_strand_id
1 'polypeptide(L)'
;FKRFRSGNFDLSNEPRGRPETQVDNDVLKATVEADPSQSARELALTFGVSKKTILTHLAQIGKVKKLDKWVPHELNDAQKQRRLEACLSLLSRNKTEPFLHRIVTCDEKWIMYDNRK
;
A
#
# COMPACT_ATOMS: atom_id res chain seq x y z
N PHE A 1 11.52 -22.03 -44.36
CA PHE A 1 12.68 -22.55 -43.59
C PHE A 1 13.81 -21.55 -43.32
N LYS A 2 13.70 -20.25 -43.64
CA LYS A 2 14.79 -19.28 -43.39
C LYS A 2 15.19 -19.18 -41.91
N ARG A 3 14.21 -19.12 -40.99
CA ARG A 3 14.42 -19.12 -39.52
C ARG A 3 15.11 -20.41 -39.03
N PHE A 4 14.62 -21.57 -39.47
CA PHE A 4 15.25 -22.86 -39.14
C PHE A 4 16.67 -23.00 -39.72
N ARG A 5 16.92 -22.52 -40.96
CA ARG A 5 18.24 -22.51 -41.59
C ARG A 5 19.22 -21.54 -40.93
N SER A 6 18.74 -20.52 -40.22
CA SER A 6 19.56 -19.62 -39.41
C SER A 6 19.74 -20.11 -37.96
N GLY A 7 19.38 -21.35 -37.65
CA GLY A 7 19.52 -21.94 -36.31
C GLY A 7 18.46 -21.50 -35.30
N ASN A 8 17.43 -20.75 -35.72
CA ASN A 8 16.33 -20.37 -34.85
C ASN A 8 15.22 -21.44 -34.92
N PHE A 9 15.17 -22.28 -33.89
CA PHE A 9 14.16 -23.31 -33.67
C PHE A 9 13.04 -22.86 -32.72
N ASP A 10 13.05 -21.59 -32.30
CA ASP A 10 12.02 -21.06 -31.43
C ASP A 10 10.67 -21.05 -32.15
N LEU A 11 9.71 -21.77 -31.58
CA LEU A 11 8.33 -21.89 -32.04
C LEU A 11 7.45 -20.76 -31.49
N SER A 12 7.99 -19.90 -30.62
CA SER A 12 7.28 -18.74 -30.10
C SER A 12 6.95 -17.75 -31.22
N ASN A 13 5.78 -17.12 -31.09
CA ASN A 13 5.40 -16.04 -31.99
C ASN A 13 6.26 -14.82 -31.65
N GLU A 14 6.81 -14.19 -32.68
CA GLU A 14 7.47 -12.89 -32.53
C GLU A 14 6.46 -11.85 -32.01
N PRO A 15 6.93 -10.81 -31.29
CA PRO A 15 6.07 -9.75 -30.79
C PRO A 15 5.26 -9.15 -31.95
N ARG A 16 3.94 -9.31 -31.88
CA ARG A 16 3.03 -8.68 -32.83
C ARG A 16 2.80 -7.24 -32.39
N GLY A 17 2.68 -6.32 -33.34
CA GLY A 17 2.35 -4.92 -33.04
C GLY A 17 1.08 -4.84 -32.19
N ARG A 18 1.20 -4.30 -30.98
CA ARG A 18 0.07 -4.01 -30.10
C ARG A 18 -0.28 -2.53 -30.27
N PRO A 19 -1.58 -2.15 -30.26
CA PRO A 19 -1.96 -0.76 -30.19
C PRO A 19 -1.25 -0.06 -29.01
N GLU A 20 -0.87 1.20 -29.21
CA GLU A 20 -0.19 1.98 -28.18
C GLU A 20 -1.03 2.03 -26.90
N THR A 21 -0.34 1.86 -25.78
CA THR A 21 -0.99 1.90 -24.46
C THR A 21 -1.27 3.36 -24.12
N GLN A 22 -2.55 3.71 -23.96
CA GLN A 22 -2.95 5.09 -23.63
C GLN A 22 -2.58 5.53 -22.21
N VAL A 23 -2.20 4.59 -21.34
CA VAL A 23 -1.86 4.83 -19.94
C VAL A 23 -0.39 4.48 -19.73
N ASP A 24 0.38 5.48 -19.30
CA ASP A 24 1.73 5.26 -18.78
C ASP A 24 1.64 4.74 -17.33
N ASN A 25 2.20 3.55 -17.10
CA ASN A 25 2.21 2.90 -15.79
C ASN A 25 3.05 3.65 -14.76
N ASP A 26 4.11 4.34 -15.17
CA ASP A 26 4.97 5.11 -14.25
C ASP A 26 4.25 6.37 -13.77
N VAL A 27 3.53 7.04 -14.68
CA VAL A 27 2.67 8.19 -14.35
C VAL A 27 1.51 7.75 -13.47
N LEU A 28 0.83 6.64 -13.79
CA LEU A 28 -0.23 6.09 -12.95
C LEU A 28 0.28 5.75 -11.54
N LYS A 29 1.47 5.15 -11.43
CA LYS A 29 2.07 4.83 -10.14
C LYS A 29 2.35 6.09 -9.32
N ALA A 30 2.91 7.12 -9.92
CA ALA A 30 3.19 8.39 -9.25
C ALA A 30 1.90 9.08 -8.75
N THR A 31 0.84 9.09 -9.56
CA THR A 31 -0.46 9.68 -9.15
C THR A 31 -1.07 8.96 -7.96
N VAL A 32 -1.07 7.63 -7.96
CA VAL A 32 -1.60 6.81 -6.86
C VAL A 32 -0.75 6.92 -5.60
N GLU A 33 0.56 7.14 -5.72
CA GLU A 33 1.45 7.32 -4.56
C GLU A 33 1.33 8.71 -3.95
N ALA A 34 1.02 9.73 -4.74
CA ALA A 34 0.76 11.08 -4.25
C ALA A 34 -0.55 11.16 -3.45
N ASP A 35 -1.60 10.47 -3.91
CA ASP A 35 -2.89 10.38 -3.21
C ASP A 35 -3.46 8.95 -3.30
N PRO A 36 -3.19 8.11 -2.28
CA PRO A 36 -3.67 6.73 -2.23
C PRO A 36 -5.19 6.59 -2.06
N SER A 37 -5.90 7.68 -1.73
CA SER A 37 -7.34 7.66 -1.43
C SER A 37 -8.21 7.78 -2.69
N GLN A 38 -7.61 8.11 -3.83
CA GLN A 38 -8.32 8.33 -5.08
C GLN A 38 -9.10 7.11 -5.55
N SER A 39 -10.29 7.36 -6.06
CA SER A 39 -11.11 6.30 -6.64
C SER A 39 -10.63 5.94 -8.05
N ALA A 40 -10.81 4.66 -8.43
CA ALA A 40 -10.56 4.24 -9.81
C ALA A 40 -11.43 4.98 -10.85
N ARG A 41 -12.50 5.67 -10.43
CA ARG A 41 -13.32 6.53 -11.30
C ARG A 41 -12.67 7.89 -11.52
N GLU A 42 -12.14 8.52 -10.46
CA GLU A 42 -11.37 9.77 -10.59
C GLU A 42 -10.15 9.56 -11.49
N LEU A 43 -9.38 8.49 -11.24
CA LEU A 43 -8.24 8.13 -12.09
C LEU A 43 -8.67 7.91 -13.56
N ALA A 44 -9.81 7.28 -13.80
CA ALA A 44 -10.31 7.09 -15.16
C ALA A 44 -10.60 8.42 -15.86
N LEU A 45 -11.15 9.41 -15.15
CA LEU A 45 -11.40 10.75 -15.67
C LEU A 45 -10.08 11.49 -15.94
N THR A 46 -9.14 11.46 -15.00
CA THR A 46 -7.84 12.13 -15.14
C THR A 46 -7.02 11.61 -16.32
N PHE A 47 -7.03 10.29 -16.54
CA PHE A 47 -6.30 9.65 -17.64
C PHE A 47 -7.13 9.53 -18.93
N GLY A 48 -8.40 9.97 -18.94
CA GLY A 48 -9.26 9.92 -20.12
C GLY A 48 -9.58 8.51 -20.63
N VAL A 49 -9.50 7.50 -19.76
CA VAL A 49 -9.67 6.08 -20.12
C VAL A 49 -10.82 5.44 -19.35
N SER A 50 -11.22 4.23 -19.75
CA SER A 50 -12.24 3.48 -19.01
C SER A 50 -11.74 3.08 -17.61
N LYS A 51 -12.66 3.02 -16.63
CA LYS A 51 -12.37 2.48 -15.28
C LYS A 51 -11.75 1.08 -15.33
N LYS A 52 -12.18 0.23 -16.27
CA LYS A 52 -11.64 -1.13 -16.43
C LYS A 52 -10.17 -1.12 -16.84
N THR A 53 -9.80 -0.19 -17.72
CA THR A 53 -8.41 0.03 -18.12
C THR A 53 -7.57 0.39 -16.90
N ILE A 54 -7.97 1.39 -16.11
CA ILE A 54 -7.29 1.77 -14.87
C ILE A 54 -7.12 0.58 -13.92
N LEU A 55 -8.18 -0.20 -13.65
CA LEU A 55 -8.07 -1.35 -12.76
C LEU A 55 -7.08 -2.41 -13.27
N THR A 56 -7.02 -2.61 -14.59
CA THR A 56 -6.06 -3.53 -15.21
C THR A 56 -4.63 -3.03 -15.03
N HIS A 57 -4.40 -1.73 -15.25
CA HIS A 57 -3.09 -1.10 -15.07
C HIS A 57 -2.66 -1.09 -13.60
N LEU A 58 -3.56 -0.76 -12.66
CA LEU A 58 -3.31 -0.84 -11.21
C LEU A 58 -2.87 -2.25 -10.79
N ALA A 59 -3.51 -3.29 -11.33
CA ALA A 59 -3.10 -4.67 -11.06
C ALA A 59 -1.71 -5.00 -11.65
N GLN A 60 -1.40 -4.52 -12.85
CA GLN A 60 -0.07 -4.68 -13.48
C GLN A 60 1.05 -4.03 -12.66
N ILE A 61 0.80 -2.88 -12.05
CA ILE A 61 1.75 -2.19 -11.14
C ILE A 61 1.70 -2.70 -9.69
N GLY A 62 0.93 -3.77 -9.42
CA GLY A 62 0.84 -4.40 -8.10
C GLY A 62 0.07 -3.60 -7.04
N LYS A 63 -0.73 -2.61 -7.44
CA LYS A 63 -1.56 -1.83 -6.52
C LYS A 63 -2.89 -2.55 -6.29
N VAL A 64 -3.29 -2.64 -5.02
CA VAL A 64 -4.56 -3.25 -4.59
C VAL A 64 -5.27 -2.32 -3.62
N LYS A 65 -6.60 -2.31 -3.66
CA LYS A 65 -7.40 -1.54 -2.69
C LYS A 65 -7.23 -2.16 -1.31
N LYS A 66 -6.79 -1.36 -0.35
CA LYS A 66 -6.83 -1.69 1.09
C LYS A 66 -7.75 -0.70 1.77
N LEU A 67 -8.47 -1.16 2.78
CA LEU A 67 -9.26 -0.27 3.62
C LEU A 67 -8.34 0.46 4.59
N ASP A 68 -8.71 1.69 4.90
CA ASP A 68 -8.00 2.49 5.89
C ASP A 68 -8.09 1.86 7.27
N LYS A 69 -7.06 2.10 8.08
CA LYS A 69 -7.03 1.66 9.47
C LYS A 69 -7.67 2.73 10.34
N TRP A 70 -8.56 2.33 11.23
CA TRP A 70 -9.11 3.24 12.22
C TRP A 70 -8.02 3.65 13.21
N VAL A 71 -7.83 4.96 13.39
CA VAL A 71 -6.88 5.54 14.34
C VAL A 71 -7.68 6.24 15.44
N PRO A 72 -7.44 5.94 16.74
CA PRO A 72 -8.29 6.43 17.82
C PRO A 72 -8.36 7.96 17.98
N HIS A 73 -7.27 8.66 17.67
CA HIS A 73 -7.17 10.09 17.89
C HIS A 73 -6.21 10.76 16.92
N GLU A 74 -6.59 11.94 16.42
CA GLU A 74 -5.72 12.81 15.65
C GLU A 74 -4.77 13.56 16.59
N LEU A 75 -3.50 13.20 16.55
CA LEU A 75 -2.49 13.80 17.42
C LEU A 75 -1.96 15.12 16.84
N ASN A 76 -1.81 16.12 17.70
CA ASN A 76 -1.03 17.32 17.36
C ASN A 76 0.49 17.03 17.45
N ASP A 77 1.30 17.94 16.91
CA ASP A 77 2.74 17.71 16.80
C ASP A 77 3.45 17.64 18.16
N ALA A 78 2.99 18.41 19.15
CA ALA A 78 3.52 18.34 20.52
C ALA A 78 3.22 16.98 21.18
N GLN A 79 2.03 16.41 20.97
CA GLN A 79 1.66 15.08 21.45
C GLN A 79 2.48 13.98 20.75
N LYS A 80 2.72 14.11 19.44
CA LYS A 80 3.61 13.19 18.70
C LYS A 80 5.03 13.22 19.26
N GLN A 81 5.56 14.42 19.48
CA GLN A 81 6.91 14.61 20.03
C GLN A 81 7.04 14.00 21.43
N ARG A 82 6.08 14.28 22.32
CA ARG A 82 6.06 13.70 23.68
C ARG A 82 6.02 12.18 23.66
N ARG A 83 5.22 11.58 22.77
CA ARG A 83 5.15 10.13 22.59
C ARG A 83 6.47 9.55 22.10
N LEU A 84 7.12 10.21 21.13
CA LEU A 84 8.42 9.80 20.61
C LEU A 84 9.49 9.82 21.70
N GLU A 85 9.60 10.91 22.44
CA GLU A 85 10.56 11.08 23.54
C GLU A 85 10.37 10.02 24.63
N ALA A 86 9.12 9.79 25.06
CA ALA A 86 8.80 8.75 26.03
C ALA A 86 9.22 7.36 25.53
N CYS A 87 8.89 7.02 24.27
CA CYS A 87 9.28 5.74 23.67
C CYS A 87 10.81 5.58 23.57
N LEU A 88 11.54 6.62 23.15
CA LEU A 88 13.00 6.57 23.04
C LEU A 88 13.68 6.42 24.40
N SER A 89 13.19 7.13 25.42
CA SER A 89 13.67 7.02 26.79
C SER A 89 13.46 5.59 27.33
N LEU A 90 12.23 5.06 27.20
CA LEU A 90 11.91 3.70 27.64
C LEU A 90 12.70 2.63 26.88
N LEU A 91 12.89 2.79 25.57
CA LEU A 91 13.68 1.88 24.75
C LEU A 91 15.15 1.89 25.17
N SER A 92 15.73 3.07 25.40
CA SER A 92 17.11 3.23 25.84
C SER A 92 17.33 2.57 27.18
N ARG A 93 16.43 2.84 28.14
CA ARG A 93 16.44 2.19 29.45
C ARG A 93 16.34 0.67 29.34
N ASN A 94 15.46 0.15 28.49
CA ASN A 94 15.28 -1.29 28.36
C ASN A 94 16.50 -2.00 27.74
N LYS A 95 17.26 -1.29 26.88
CA LYS A 95 18.51 -1.80 26.33
C LYS A 95 19.62 -1.87 27.38
N THR A 96 19.69 -0.90 28.30
CA THR A 96 20.70 -0.85 29.36
C THR A 96 20.36 -1.79 30.52
N GLU A 97 19.10 -1.82 30.94
CA GLU A 97 18.61 -2.68 32.00
C GLU A 97 17.19 -3.15 31.65
N PRO A 98 17.04 -4.40 31.14
CA PRO A 98 15.72 -4.93 30.78
C PRO A 98 14.77 -4.96 31.98
N PHE A 99 13.73 -4.14 31.94
CA PHE A 99 12.83 -3.93 33.09
C PHE A 99 11.40 -4.41 32.87
N LEU A 100 11.09 -4.99 31.69
CA LEU A 100 9.75 -5.46 31.36
C LEU A 100 9.20 -6.47 32.38
N HIS A 101 10.06 -7.32 32.95
CA HIS A 101 9.69 -8.31 33.97
C HIS A 101 9.19 -7.70 35.28
N ARG A 102 9.40 -6.39 35.51
CA ARG A 102 8.99 -5.66 36.71
C ARG A 102 7.71 -4.83 36.49
N ILE A 103 7.21 -4.76 35.26
CA ILE A 103 6.06 -3.91 34.93
C ILE A 103 4.76 -4.59 35.37
N VAL A 104 3.94 -3.85 36.10
CA VAL A 104 2.54 -4.16 36.36
C VAL A 104 1.69 -3.08 35.71
N THR A 105 0.76 -3.46 34.84
CA THR A 105 -0.15 -2.53 34.15
C THR A 105 -1.60 -2.85 34.50
N CYS A 106 -2.45 -1.84 34.52
CA CYS A 106 -3.90 -1.97 34.70
C CYS A 106 -4.61 -1.03 33.73
N ASP A 107 -5.75 -1.45 33.20
CA ASP A 107 -6.66 -0.63 32.39
C ASP A 107 -8.08 -1.14 32.57
N GLU A 108 -9.06 -0.28 32.32
CA GLU A 108 -10.48 -0.61 32.45
C GLU A 108 -11.12 -0.84 31.08
N LYS A 109 -11.92 -1.90 30.96
CA LYS A 109 -12.64 -2.20 29.73
C LYS A 109 -14.11 -2.46 30.04
N TRP A 110 -14.99 -1.79 29.30
CA TRP A 110 -16.42 -2.05 29.35
C TRP A 110 -16.75 -3.47 28.86
N ILE A 111 -17.55 -4.19 29.65
CA ILE A 111 -18.09 -5.52 29.29
C ILE A 111 -19.58 -5.35 29.00
N MET A 112 -19.97 -5.62 27.76
CA MET A 112 -21.37 -5.53 27.34
C MET A 112 -22.15 -6.74 27.86
N TYR A 113 -23.40 -6.52 28.28
CA TYR A 113 -24.31 -7.57 28.77
C TYR A 113 -24.65 -8.62 27.71
N ASP A 114 -24.74 -8.20 26.45
CA ASP A 114 -25.11 -9.06 25.33
C ASP A 114 -24.02 -8.97 24.24
N ASN A 115 -23.27 -10.06 24.07
CA ASN A 115 -22.18 -10.18 23.10
C ASN A 115 -22.61 -11.04 21.90
N ARG A 116 -23.70 -10.67 21.22
CA ARG A 116 -24.07 -11.35 19.97
C ARG A 116 -23.03 -11.05 18.90
N LYS A 117 -22.53 -12.11 18.28
CA LYS A 117 -21.61 -12.05 17.13
C LYS A 117 -22.36 -11.78 15.84
#